data_AF-A0A9D8BFS6-F1
#
_entry.id   AF-A0A9D8BFS6-F1
#
_cell.length_a   1.000
_cell.length_b   1.000
_cell.length_c   1.000
_cell.angle_alpha   90.00
_cell.angle_beta   90.00
_cell.angle_gamma   90.00
#
_symmetry.space_group_name_H-M   'P 1'
#
loop_
_entity.id
_entity.type
_entity.pdbx_description
1 polymer ?
#
loop_
_entity_poly.entity_id
_entity_poly.type
_entity_poly.pdbx_seq_one_letter_code
_entity_poly.pdbx_strand_id
1 'polypeptide(L)'
;KFEGAFNYHIAVQETSEGIVFLRKILRGGTDKSYGIHVAKLAGLPLDVLKIATSTLKELENKSKRQKPLKQRPEQPSLFDEPHPVVKAIKDLDINQLTPLQALLLLEKWRLLC
;
A
#
# COMPACT_ATOMS: atom_id res chain seq x y z
N LYS A 1 16.19 -6.71 13.36
CA LYS A 1 17.43 -6.46 12.60
C LYS A 1 17.96 -7.84 12.21
N PHE A 2 18.02 -8.15 10.93
CA PHE A 2 18.37 -9.49 10.44
C PHE A 2 19.89 -9.64 10.39
N GLU A 3 20.40 -10.77 10.85
CA GLU A 3 21.83 -11.09 10.79
C GLU A 3 22.24 -11.32 9.33
N GLY A 4 23.36 -10.71 8.91
CA GLY A 4 23.83 -10.76 7.51
C GLY A 4 23.17 -9.78 6.52
N ALA A 5 22.12 -9.05 6.93
CA ALA A 5 21.47 -8.05 6.07
C ALA A 5 22.04 -6.64 6.29
N PHE A 6 22.49 -5.99 5.22
CA PHE A 6 23.07 -4.65 5.24
C PHE A 6 22.44 -3.75 4.17
N ASN A 7 22.06 -2.54 4.55
CA ASN A 7 21.53 -1.54 3.62
C ASN A 7 22.67 -0.77 2.97
N TYR A 8 22.55 -0.55 1.66
CA TYR A 8 23.39 0.31 0.86
C TYR A 8 22.51 1.12 -0.10
N HIS A 9 22.95 2.32 -0.47
CA HIS A 9 22.27 3.17 -1.43
C HIS A 9 23.28 3.88 -2.36
N ILE A 10 22.80 4.43 -3.47
CA ILE A 10 23.62 5.23 -4.39
C ILE A 10 23.60 6.68 -3.93
N ALA A 11 24.77 7.32 -3.88
CA ALA A 11 24.92 8.71 -3.53
C ALA A 11 24.31 9.62 -4.62
N VAL A 12 23.50 10.58 -4.18
CA VAL A 12 22.80 11.57 -5.02
C VAL A 12 23.13 12.96 -4.51
N GLN A 13 23.36 13.89 -5.44
CA GLN A 13 23.55 15.31 -5.14
C GLN A 13 22.43 16.13 -5.78
N GLU A 14 21.78 16.98 -4.98
CA GLU A 14 20.76 17.93 -5.43
C GLU A 14 21.44 19.24 -5.87
N THR A 15 21.10 19.72 -7.06
CA THR A 15 21.58 20.99 -7.63
C THR A 15 20.39 21.87 -8.02
N SER A 16 20.65 23.13 -8.40
CA SER A 16 19.61 24.03 -8.91
C SER A 16 18.93 23.52 -10.18
N GLU A 17 19.63 22.71 -10.97
CA GLU A 17 19.15 22.17 -12.25
C GLU A 17 18.45 20.80 -12.10
N GLY A 18 18.60 20.13 -10.94
CA GLY A 18 17.97 18.83 -10.70
C GLY A 18 18.78 17.94 -9.76
N ILE A 19 18.94 16.68 -10.13
CA ILE A 19 19.67 15.68 -9.34
C ILE A 19 20.80 15.06 -10.17
N VAL A 20 21.93 14.79 -9.52
CA VAL A 20 23.08 14.12 -10.11
C VAL A 20 23.38 12.84 -9.35
N PHE A 21 23.39 11.71 -10.05
CA PHE A 21 23.76 10.42 -9.48
C PHE A 21 25.28 10.27 -9.51
N LEU A 22 25.91 10.22 -8.34
CA LEU A 22 27.38 10.19 -8.19
C LEU A 22 28.00 8.81 -8.50
N ARG A 23 27.18 7.81 -8.86
CA ARG A 23 27.58 6.41 -9.13
C ARG A 23 28.43 5.79 -8.00
N LYS A 24 28.29 6.31 -6.79
CA LYS A 24 29.01 5.85 -5.59
C LYS A 24 28.04 5.15 -4.65
N ILE A 25 28.39 3.94 -4.20
CA ILE A 25 27.59 3.18 -3.24
C ILE A 25 28.02 3.58 -1.81
N LEU A 26 27.06 3.91 -0.97
CA LEU A 26 27.25 4.28 0.44
C LEU A 26 26.51 3.31 1.34
N ARG A 27 27.08 3.04 2.52
CA ARG A 27 26.45 2.19 3.54
C ARG A 27 25.34 2.97 4.26
N GLY A 28 24.22 2.31 4.51
CA GLY A 28 23.05 2.89 5.15
C GLY A 28 21.82 2.89 4.24
N GLY A 29 20.66 3.18 4.84
CA GLY A 29 19.43 3.42 4.08
C GLY A 29 19.44 4.78 3.40
N THR A 30 18.44 5.02 2.54
CA THR A 30 18.18 6.35 1.96
C THR A 30 17.01 7.01 2.69
N ASP A 31 17.10 8.31 2.93
CA ASP A 31 16.02 9.10 3.53
C ASP A 31 15.06 9.68 2.47
N LYS A 32 15.44 9.62 1.18
CA LYS A 32 14.71 10.21 0.06
C LYS A 32 14.52 9.22 -1.08
N SER A 33 13.42 9.39 -1.80
CA SER A 33 13.12 8.68 -3.05
C SER A 33 13.09 9.66 -4.22
N TYR A 34 13.78 9.33 -5.31
CA TYR A 34 13.99 10.24 -6.45
C TYR A 34 13.14 9.90 -7.69
N GLY A 35 12.08 9.09 -7.55
CA GLY A 35 11.27 8.60 -8.68
C GLY A 35 10.67 9.71 -9.55
N ILE A 36 10.06 10.73 -8.94
CA ILE A 36 9.48 11.88 -9.68
C ILE A 36 10.57 12.69 -10.39
N HIS A 37 11.78 12.76 -9.82
CA HIS A 37 12.91 13.46 -10.44
C HIS A 37 13.42 12.71 -11.67
N VAL A 38 13.53 11.37 -11.59
CA VAL A 38 13.89 10.52 -12.75
C VAL A 38 12.80 10.61 -13.83
N ALA A 39 11.52 10.61 -13.44
CA ALA A 39 10.41 10.80 -14.36
C ALA A 39 10.49 12.13 -15.13
N LYS A 40 10.86 13.21 -14.45
CA LYS A 40 11.11 14.52 -15.07
C LYS A 40 12.29 14.47 -16.06
N LEU A 41 13.39 13.82 -15.68
CA LEU A 41 14.56 13.64 -16.57
C LEU A 41 14.22 12.77 -17.79
N ALA A 42 13.30 11.82 -17.65
CA ALA A 42 12.80 10.99 -18.75
C ALA A 42 11.83 11.75 -19.69
N GLY A 43 11.53 13.02 -19.43
CA GLY A 43 10.68 13.84 -20.29
C GLY A 43 9.18 13.53 -20.18
N LEU A 44 8.73 12.97 -19.06
CA LEU A 44 7.30 12.75 -18.85
C LEU A 44 6.52 14.08 -18.82
N PRO A 45 5.26 14.10 -19.31
CA PRO A 45 4.45 15.32 -19.35
C PRO A 45 4.30 15.97 -17.98
N LEU A 46 4.32 17.30 -17.94
CA LEU A 46 4.22 18.08 -16.70
C LEU A 46 2.95 17.78 -15.91
N ASP A 47 1.83 17.50 -16.60
CA ASP A 47 0.57 17.21 -15.93
C ASP A 47 0.59 15.87 -15.19
N VAL A 48 1.31 14.88 -15.71
CA VAL A 48 1.56 13.60 -15.02
C VAL A 48 2.41 13.82 -13.78
N LEU A 49 3.47 14.64 -13.89
CA LEU A 49 4.35 14.96 -12.75
C LEU A 49 3.60 15.70 -11.63
N LYS A 50 2.67 16.61 -11.98
CA LYS A 50 1.83 17.32 -10.99
C LYS A 50 0.96 16.34 -10.21
N ILE A 51 0.27 15.43 -10.91
CA ILE A 51 -0.58 14.41 -10.28
C ILE A 51 0.24 13.50 -9.37
N ALA A 52 1.40 13.01 -9.85
CA ALA A 52 2.29 12.19 -9.04
C ALA A 52 2.74 12.91 -7.75
N THR A 53 3.05 14.20 -7.86
CA THR A 53 3.46 15.03 -6.73
C THR A 53 2.33 15.25 -5.73
N SER A 54 1.10 15.50 -6.20
CA SER A 54 -0.05 15.66 -5.31
C SER A 54 -0.38 14.36 -4.58
N THR A 55 -0.38 13.23 -5.29
CA THR A 55 -0.61 11.91 -4.70
C THR A 55 0.47 11.55 -3.67
N LEU A 56 1.74 11.84 -3.95
CA LEU A 56 2.82 11.63 -2.98
C LEU A 56 2.56 12.41 -1.69
N LYS A 57 2.18 13.68 -1.80
CA LYS A 57 1.87 14.53 -0.64
C LYS A 57 0.71 13.96 0.18
N GLU A 58 -0.33 13.44 -0.46
CA GLU A 58 -1.45 12.78 0.23
C GLU A 58 -1.00 11.51 0.97
N LEU A 59 -0.19 10.68 0.34
CA LEU A 59 0.33 9.43 0.93
C LEU A 59 1.26 9.70 2.12
N GLU A 60 2.18 10.66 2.00
CA GLU A 60 3.05 11.06 3.10
C GLU A 60 2.25 11.62 4.30
N ASN A 61 1.21 12.39 4.02
CA ASN A 61 0.33 12.92 5.07
C ASN A 61 -0.48 11.81 5.77
N LYS A 62 -0.96 10.80 5.01
CA LYS A 62 -1.61 9.61 5.59
C LYS A 62 -0.63 8.80 6.44
N SER A 63 0.60 8.61 5.97
CA SER A 63 1.64 7.87 6.69
C SER A 63 2.05 8.58 7.99
N LYS A 64 2.18 9.92 7.99
CA LYS A 64 2.48 10.70 9.22
C LYS A 64 1.39 10.61 10.29
N ARG A 65 0.13 10.37 9.90
CA ARG A 65 -0.99 10.17 10.85
C ARG A 65 -0.97 8.79 11.50
N GLN A 66 -0.28 7.81 10.90
CA GLN A 66 -0.04 6.52 11.52
C GLN A 66 1.21 6.61 12.39
N LYS A 67 1.03 6.75 13.72
CA LYS A 67 2.13 6.64 14.70
C LYS A 67 2.89 5.32 14.48
N PRO A 68 4.21 5.25 14.77
CA PRO A 68 4.94 4.01 14.66
C PRO A 68 4.31 3.01 15.61
N LEU A 69 3.76 1.92 15.05
CA LEU A 69 3.38 0.74 15.79
C LEU A 69 4.65 0.19 16.44
N LYS A 70 4.93 0.62 17.69
CA LYS A 70 5.86 -0.07 18.60
C LYS A 70 5.18 -1.36 19.05
N GLN A 71 5.09 -2.32 18.14
CA GLN A 71 4.79 -3.71 18.40
C GLN A 71 5.34 -4.42 17.18
N ARG A 72 6.11 -5.50 17.39
CA ARG A 72 6.45 -6.41 16.29
C ARG A 72 5.14 -6.65 15.54
N PRO A 73 5.06 -6.44 14.22
CA PRO A 73 3.92 -6.93 13.51
C PRO A 73 4.04 -8.44 13.59
N GLU A 74 3.36 -9.06 14.55
CA GLU A 74 2.55 -10.22 14.19
C GLU A 74 1.76 -9.70 12.99
N GLN A 75 2.21 -10.07 11.79
CA GLN A 75 1.41 -9.81 10.60
C GLN A 75 0.03 -10.34 10.96
N PRO A 76 -1.04 -9.51 10.96
CA PRO A 76 -2.35 -10.09 10.85
C PRO A 76 -2.26 -10.96 9.60
N SER A 77 -2.42 -12.24 9.81
CA SER A 77 -2.57 -13.24 8.76
C SER A 77 -3.49 -12.62 7.72
N LEU A 78 -2.99 -12.51 6.49
CA LEU A 78 -3.72 -11.94 5.35
C LEU A 78 -5.06 -12.66 5.07
N PHE A 79 -5.35 -13.74 5.81
CA PHE A 79 -6.46 -14.65 5.63
C PHE A 79 -7.32 -14.87 6.89
N ASP A 80 -7.06 -14.18 8.01
CA ASP A 80 -7.74 -14.49 9.26
C ASP A 80 -8.90 -13.55 9.54
N GLU A 81 -10.01 -13.86 8.87
CA GLU A 81 -11.39 -13.88 9.40
C GLU A 81 -12.31 -13.98 8.16
N PRO A 82 -12.89 -15.15 7.85
CA PRO A 82 -13.77 -15.26 6.71
C PRO A 82 -14.95 -14.29 6.90
N HIS A 83 -15.23 -13.50 5.85
CA HIS A 83 -16.31 -12.52 5.84
C HIS A 83 -17.60 -13.14 6.41
N PRO A 84 -18.39 -12.42 7.22
CA PRO A 84 -19.58 -12.96 7.89
C PRO A 84 -20.55 -13.69 6.94
N VAL A 85 -20.62 -13.25 5.68
CA VAL A 85 -21.40 -13.91 4.61
C VAL A 85 -20.86 -15.30 4.27
N VAL A 86 -19.53 -15.48 4.23
CA VAL A 86 -18.90 -16.78 3.93
C VAL A 86 -19.16 -17.80 5.03
N LYS A 87 -19.17 -17.37 6.31
CA LYS A 87 -19.60 -18.22 7.43
C LYS A 87 -21.09 -18.57 7.29
N ALA A 88 -21.94 -17.58 7.04
CA ALA A 88 -23.39 -17.79 6.89
C ALA A 88 -23.79 -18.72 5.74
N ILE A 89 -23.05 -18.72 4.62
CA ILE A 89 -23.29 -19.64 3.49
C ILE A 89 -22.92 -21.08 3.86
N LYS A 90 -21.84 -21.29 4.62
CA LYS A 90 -21.38 -22.64 5.03
C LYS A 90 -22.38 -23.33 5.95
N ASP A 91 -23.03 -22.57 6.84
CA ASP A 91 -23.98 -23.09 7.81
C ASP A 91 -25.41 -23.22 7.25
N LEU A 92 -25.61 -22.89 5.96
CA LEU A 92 -26.94 -22.82 5.35
C LEU A 92 -27.37 -24.18 4.78
N ASP A 93 -28.54 -24.68 5.21
CA ASP A 93 -29.15 -25.87 4.61
C ASP A 93 -29.99 -25.51 3.37
N ILE A 94 -29.45 -25.82 2.21
CA ILE A 94 -30.07 -25.55 0.90
C ILE A 94 -31.39 -26.31 0.74
N ASN A 95 -31.53 -27.50 1.35
CA ASN A 95 -32.68 -28.36 1.12
C ASN A 95 -33.96 -27.89 1.84
N GLN A 96 -33.81 -26.99 2.82
CA GLN A 96 -34.92 -26.45 3.61
C GLN A 96 -35.29 -25.01 3.23
N LEU A 97 -34.59 -24.43 2.26
CA LEU A 97 -34.76 -23.05 1.86
C LEU A 97 -35.85 -22.89 0.79
N THR A 98 -36.80 -22.03 1.08
CA THR A 98 -37.75 -21.58 0.05
C THR A 98 -37.07 -20.55 -0.87
N PRO A 99 -37.48 -20.47 -2.16
CA PRO A 99 -36.94 -19.48 -3.08
C PRO A 99 -37.07 -18.03 -2.59
N LEU A 100 -38.15 -17.71 -1.85
CA LEU A 100 -38.35 -16.39 -1.27
C LEU A 100 -37.35 -16.08 -0.16
N GLN A 101 -37.09 -17.04 0.74
CA GLN A 101 -36.10 -16.88 1.81
C GLN A 101 -34.69 -16.69 1.25
N ALA A 102 -34.35 -17.38 0.15
CA ALA A 102 -33.07 -17.21 -0.53
C ALA A 102 -32.90 -15.77 -1.05
N LEU A 103 -33.94 -15.18 -1.66
CA LEU A 103 -33.92 -13.79 -2.13
C LEU A 103 -33.73 -12.80 -0.98
N LEU A 104 -34.41 -13.00 0.15
CA LEU A 104 -34.28 -12.14 1.33
C LEU A 104 -32.87 -12.22 1.96
N LEU A 105 -32.26 -13.41 1.96
CA LEU A 105 -30.87 -13.58 2.42
C LEU A 105 -29.88 -12.85 1.52
N LEU A 106 -30.06 -12.90 0.20
CA LEU A 106 -29.22 -12.19 -0.75
C LEU A 106 -29.33 -10.67 -0.59
N GLU A 107 -30.54 -10.14 -0.37
CA GLU A 107 -30.74 -8.72 -0.07
C GLU A 107 -30.04 -8.31 1.24
N LYS A 108 -30.18 -9.13 2.29
CA LYS A 108 -29.50 -8.91 3.58
C LYS A 108 -27.98 -8.91 3.43
N TRP A 109 -27.40 -9.84 2.68
CA TRP A 109 -25.95 -9.90 2.46
C TRP A 109 -25.44 -8.77 1.58
N ARG A 110 -26.24 -8.28 0.63
CA ARG A 110 -25.87 -7.11 -0.19
C ARG A 110 -25.67 -5.85 0.66
N LEU A 111 -26.38 -5.72 1.79
CA LEU A 111 -26.23 -4.58 2.72
C LEU A 111 -25.02 -4.70 3.66
N LEU A 112 -24.40 -5.88 3.74
CA LEU A 112 -23.25 -6.17 4.62
C LEU A 112 -21.90 -6.10 3.90
N CYS A 113 -21.92 -5.98 2.57
CA CYS A 113 -20.74 -5.75 1.72
C CYS A 113 -20.59 -4.26 1.43
#